data_AF-A0AAV8PJN4-F1
#
_entry.id   AF-A0AAV8PJN4-F1
#
_cell.length_a   1.000
_cell.length_b   1.000
_cell.length_c   1.000
_cell.angle_alpha   90.00
_cell.angle_beta   90.00
_cell.angle_gamma   90.00
#
_symmetry.space_group_name_H-M   'P 1'
#
loop_
_entity.id
_entity.type
_entity.pdbx_description
1 polymer ?
#
loop_
_entity_poly.entity_id
_entity_poly.type
_entity_poly.pdbx_seq_one_letter_code
_entity_poly.pdbx_strand_id
1 'polypeptide(L)'
;MQLHALIIKTRNSHHHFSSPGHSFATNAVVRAYARSERPRDALLFFLHLQEHALLPDHFTITFLLASCARRCAASEGRQLHALAHKRGFKADRHVQNSLIHMYCSCGQDDQAAKVFDGMANRDVVSWTSMIGGAVEVNRPLYALRLFDSMQSDGVTPNDVTVMSVLGACAEVGALNVGRRVHQMAVQARLDSKPKVATSLIDMYAKCGCIVCAERLFEQMADKDVYSWTAMISGLASHGRCDDALSLFHQMVDEGVQPNERTVTAALSACRSAGWVTEGYRIYNYMHRYGLKPKIQHYGCMVDLLARAGHLDEAEGFLRRMPIEPDSVLWRTLIWASRLHGELDRAERLMTEWQQLEVNTTDSGSYVLIGNIYASMGDWGKKARVRESMASKKINKLPGYSRIEVDGVIHEFETGDSGHPKAHKIYEKINEMMEKLKLEGYHPKASEVLLDMEDNKKVLQLHHHSERLAVAFGLLSTNPGEKILVVKNLRSCEDCHTVMKLVSKVYDREITVRDRIRFHHFVNGSCSCRDFW
;
A
#
# COMPACT_ATOMS: atom_id res chain seq x y z
N MET A 1 -10.91 31.16 -14.64
CA MET A 1 -11.11 32.58 -15.01
C MET A 1 -11.95 33.35 -13.99
N GLN A 2 -13.11 32.83 -13.53
CA GLN A 2 -14.03 33.58 -12.65
C GLN A 2 -13.44 34.00 -11.28
N LEU A 3 -12.74 33.11 -10.54
CA LEU A 3 -12.12 33.48 -9.25
C LEU A 3 -11.03 34.55 -9.41
N HIS A 4 -10.18 34.43 -10.43
CA HIS A 4 -9.09 35.37 -10.70
C HIS A 4 -9.61 36.79 -11.00
N ALA A 5 -10.69 36.91 -11.76
CA ALA A 5 -11.32 38.20 -12.08
C ALA A 5 -11.95 38.88 -10.84
N LEU A 6 -12.56 38.12 -9.92
CA LEU A 6 -13.12 38.67 -8.68
C LEU A 6 -12.06 39.04 -7.64
N ILE A 7 -10.96 38.27 -7.52
CA ILE A 7 -9.82 38.62 -6.66
C ILE A 7 -9.27 40.02 -7.02
N ILE A 8 -9.24 40.36 -8.31
CA ILE A 8 -8.82 41.69 -8.78
C ILE A 8 -9.81 42.79 -8.39
N LYS A 9 -11.13 42.53 -8.43
CA LYS A 9 -12.18 43.50 -8.01
C LYS A 9 -12.12 43.86 -6.53
N THR A 10 -11.73 42.94 -5.66
CA THR A 10 -11.64 43.21 -4.21
C THR A 10 -10.47 44.12 -3.78
N ARG A 11 -9.65 44.59 -4.74
CA ARG A 11 -8.52 45.51 -4.50
C ARG A 11 -8.97 46.92 -4.04
N ASN A 12 -10.23 47.31 -4.28
CA ASN A 12 -10.67 48.70 -4.14
C ASN A 12 -11.60 48.99 -2.94
N SER A 13 -11.89 48.02 -2.08
CA SER A 13 -12.77 48.22 -0.91
C SER A 13 -11.99 48.16 0.41
N HIS A 14 -11.28 49.25 0.71
CA HIS A 14 -10.85 49.52 2.08
C HIS A 14 -12.03 50.14 2.84
N HIS A 15 -12.43 49.49 3.94
CA HIS A 15 -13.50 49.86 4.88
C HIS A 15 -14.93 49.41 4.54
N HIS A 16 -15.26 48.17 4.91
CA HIS A 16 -16.55 47.86 5.54
C HIS A 16 -16.35 46.74 6.57
N PHE A 17 -16.57 47.06 7.85
CA PHE A 17 -16.63 46.06 8.92
C PHE A 17 -17.93 45.26 8.73
N SER A 18 -17.80 43.98 8.40
CA SER A 18 -18.92 43.03 8.39
C SER A 18 -19.35 42.80 9.84
N SER A 19 -20.65 42.86 10.15
CA SER A 19 -21.12 42.57 11.50
C SER A 19 -20.78 41.12 11.89
N PRO A 20 -20.36 40.84 13.14
CA PRO A 20 -19.90 39.50 13.57
C PRO A 20 -20.91 38.37 13.31
N GLY A 21 -22.21 38.65 13.42
CA GLY A 21 -23.28 37.68 13.19
C GLY A 21 -23.38 37.20 11.74
N HIS A 22 -23.08 38.08 10.76
CA HIS A 22 -23.15 37.71 9.34
C HIS A 22 -21.97 36.83 8.91
N SER A 23 -20.76 37.04 9.46
CA SER A 23 -19.58 36.20 9.15
C SER A 23 -19.71 34.78 9.69
N PHE A 24 -20.35 34.62 10.86
CA PHE A 24 -20.57 33.30 11.44
C PHE A 24 -21.56 32.45 10.63
N ALA A 25 -22.68 33.05 10.20
CA ALA A 25 -23.70 32.37 9.41
C ALA A 25 -23.17 31.95 8.02
N THR A 26 -22.41 32.83 7.34
CA THR A 26 -21.82 32.50 6.04
C THR A 26 -20.77 31.40 6.16
N ASN A 27 -19.92 31.43 7.20
CA ASN A 27 -18.94 30.36 7.47
C ASN A 27 -19.61 29.01 7.76
N ALA A 28 -20.75 29.00 8.46
CA ALA A 28 -21.52 27.77 8.68
C ALA A 28 -22.01 27.16 7.36
N VAL A 29 -22.53 27.99 6.44
CA VAL A 29 -22.99 27.54 5.12
C VAL A 29 -21.83 27.04 4.25
N VAL A 30 -20.71 27.77 4.19
CA VAL A 30 -19.52 27.33 3.44
C VAL A 30 -19.00 26.00 4.00
N ARG A 31 -18.95 25.85 5.32
CA ARG A 31 -18.55 24.60 5.98
C ARG A 31 -19.51 23.45 5.65
N ALA A 32 -20.82 23.70 5.65
CA ALA A 32 -21.82 22.70 5.32
C ALA A 32 -21.65 22.21 3.88
N TYR A 33 -21.52 23.12 2.91
CA TYR A 33 -21.27 22.74 1.51
C TYR A 33 -19.96 22.00 1.35
N ALA A 34 -18.87 22.43 1.99
CA ALA A 34 -17.57 21.74 1.93
C ALA A 34 -17.64 20.30 2.48
N ARG A 35 -18.56 20.04 3.42
CA ARG A 35 -18.80 18.71 4.01
C ARG A 35 -19.87 17.90 3.29
N SER A 36 -20.67 18.51 2.42
CA SER A 36 -21.70 17.83 1.63
C SER A 36 -21.13 16.92 0.52
N GLU A 37 -22.00 16.19 -0.18
CA GLU A 37 -21.68 15.44 -1.40
C GLU A 37 -21.32 16.34 -2.59
N ARG A 38 -21.64 17.64 -2.50
CA ARG A 38 -21.35 18.66 -3.52
C ARG A 38 -20.37 19.71 -2.98
N PRO A 39 -19.11 19.34 -2.70
CA PRO A 39 -18.13 20.27 -2.14
C PRO A 39 -17.91 21.50 -3.03
N ARG A 40 -18.11 21.38 -4.35
CA ARG A 40 -17.99 22.50 -5.30
C ARG A 40 -18.91 23.67 -4.97
N ASP A 41 -20.07 23.41 -4.38
CA ASP A 41 -21.06 24.43 -4.06
C ASP A 41 -20.54 25.41 -3.01
N ALA A 42 -19.56 25.02 -2.19
CA ALA A 42 -18.87 25.92 -1.27
C ALA A 42 -18.15 27.07 -2.00
N LEU A 43 -17.49 26.77 -3.13
CA LEU A 43 -16.82 27.78 -3.95
C LEU A 43 -17.83 28.64 -4.72
N LEU A 44 -18.92 28.04 -5.21
CA LEU A 44 -19.98 28.79 -5.90
C LEU A 44 -20.65 29.78 -4.94
N PHE A 45 -20.98 29.33 -3.73
CA PHE A 45 -21.51 30.19 -2.68
C PHE A 45 -20.52 31.28 -2.29
N PHE A 46 -19.22 30.96 -2.17
CA PHE A 46 -18.21 31.98 -1.90
C PHE A 46 -18.09 33.03 -3.02
N LEU A 47 -18.19 32.62 -4.29
CA LEU A 47 -18.22 33.57 -5.41
C LEU A 47 -19.42 34.51 -5.31
N HIS A 48 -20.59 34.00 -4.92
CA HIS A 48 -21.77 34.83 -4.66
C HIS A 48 -21.59 35.79 -3.48
N LEU A 49 -20.93 35.36 -2.39
CA LEU A 49 -20.60 36.23 -1.26
C LEU A 49 -19.67 37.38 -1.68
N GLN A 50 -18.74 37.12 -2.60
CA GLN A 50 -17.82 38.14 -3.12
C GLN A 50 -18.55 39.19 -3.98
N GLU A 51 -19.63 38.84 -4.67
CA GLU A 51 -20.48 39.80 -5.40
C GLU A 51 -21.15 40.80 -4.44
N HIS A 52 -21.39 40.40 -3.19
CA HIS A 52 -21.96 41.22 -2.12
C HIS A 52 -20.88 41.91 -1.25
N ALA A 53 -19.63 41.97 -1.74
CA ALA A 53 -18.48 42.58 -1.06
C ALA A 53 -18.17 42.01 0.34
N LEU A 54 -18.63 40.80 0.65
CA LEU A 54 -18.27 40.11 1.89
C LEU A 54 -16.85 39.55 1.78
N LEU A 55 -16.02 39.93 2.74
CA LEU A 55 -14.61 39.54 2.77
C LEU A 55 -14.45 38.16 3.43
N PRO A 56 -13.65 37.25 2.87
CA PRO A 56 -13.36 35.97 3.52
C PRO A 56 -12.49 36.22 4.75
N ASP A 57 -12.83 35.56 5.85
CA ASP A 57 -11.94 35.40 6.99
C ASP A 57 -11.10 34.11 6.85
N HIS A 58 -10.21 33.88 7.82
CA HIS A 58 -9.37 32.68 7.84
C HIS A 58 -10.21 31.39 7.85
N PHE A 59 -11.35 31.35 8.56
CA PHE A 59 -12.24 30.19 8.57
C PHE A 59 -12.88 29.95 7.19
N THR A 60 -13.37 31.00 6.51
CA THR A 60 -13.92 30.88 5.15
C THR A 60 -12.90 30.20 4.24
N ILE A 61 -11.65 30.67 4.25
CA ILE A 61 -10.57 30.12 3.42
C ILE A 61 -10.29 28.66 3.77
N THR A 62 -10.22 28.30 5.04
CA THR A 62 -9.98 26.90 5.46
C THR A 62 -11.06 25.94 4.95
N PHE A 63 -12.35 26.32 4.99
CA PHE A 63 -13.44 25.47 4.47
C PHE A 63 -13.42 25.36 2.94
N LEU A 64 -13.05 26.43 2.24
CA LEU A 64 -12.89 26.38 0.78
C LEU A 64 -11.71 25.49 0.36
N LEU A 65 -10.59 25.56 1.09
CA LEU A 65 -9.45 24.66 0.89
C LEU A 65 -9.82 23.20 1.15
N ALA A 66 -10.62 22.92 2.19
CA ALA A 66 -11.14 21.57 2.45
C ALA A 66 -12.03 21.06 1.30
N SER A 67 -12.88 21.93 0.73
CA SER A 67 -13.66 21.61 -0.48
C SER A 67 -12.74 21.28 -1.68
N CYS A 68 -11.68 22.06 -1.88
CA CYS A 68 -10.69 21.79 -2.93
C CYS A 68 -9.98 20.45 -2.72
N ALA A 69 -9.57 20.15 -1.48
CA ALA A 69 -8.90 18.90 -1.13
C ALA A 69 -9.76 17.68 -1.50
N ARG A 70 -11.05 17.68 -1.12
CA ARG A 70 -11.99 16.60 -1.44
C ARG A 70 -12.24 16.38 -2.93
N ARG A 71 -11.96 17.40 -3.75
CA ARG A 71 -12.15 17.38 -5.21
C ARG A 71 -10.83 17.21 -5.97
N CYS A 72 -9.70 17.15 -5.27
CA CYS A 72 -8.37 17.26 -5.85
C CYS A 72 -8.22 18.49 -6.78
N ALA A 73 -8.89 19.60 -6.44
CA ALA A 73 -9.03 20.80 -7.27
C ALA A 73 -7.86 21.77 -7.06
N ALA A 74 -6.68 21.37 -7.54
CA ALA A 74 -5.43 22.06 -7.22
C ALA A 74 -5.29 23.47 -7.83
N SER A 75 -5.96 23.70 -8.97
CA SER A 75 -6.01 25.01 -9.63
C SER A 75 -6.73 26.05 -8.76
N GLU A 76 -7.92 25.70 -8.28
CA GLU A 76 -8.69 26.53 -7.36
C GLU A 76 -7.97 26.68 -6.01
N GLY A 77 -7.36 25.60 -5.51
CA GLY A 77 -6.55 25.62 -4.29
C GLY A 77 -5.40 26.64 -4.33
N ARG A 78 -4.66 26.72 -5.44
CA ARG A 78 -3.61 27.76 -5.63
C ARG A 78 -4.18 29.18 -5.66
N GLN A 79 -5.37 29.37 -6.23
CA GLN A 79 -6.03 30.67 -6.24
C GLN A 79 -6.44 31.09 -4.81
N LEU A 80 -6.94 30.15 -4.01
CA LEU A 80 -7.24 30.37 -2.60
C LEU A 80 -5.99 30.64 -1.76
N HIS A 81 -4.87 29.95 -2.03
CA HIS A 81 -3.59 30.23 -1.39
C HIS A 81 -3.11 31.67 -1.69
N ALA A 82 -3.18 32.09 -2.96
CA ALA A 82 -2.83 33.46 -3.35
C ALA A 82 -3.78 34.49 -2.70
N LEU A 83 -5.08 34.17 -2.59
CA LEU A 83 -6.05 35.01 -1.88
C LEU A 83 -5.73 35.12 -0.39
N ALA A 84 -5.41 34.00 0.28
CA ALA A 84 -5.00 34.00 1.69
C ALA A 84 -3.79 34.89 1.93
N HIS A 85 -2.78 34.81 1.06
CA HIS A 85 -1.61 35.67 1.11
C HIS A 85 -1.99 37.16 0.98
N LYS A 86 -2.82 37.51 -0.01
CA LYS A 86 -3.31 38.88 -0.22
C LYS A 86 -4.14 39.43 0.95
N ARG A 87 -4.82 38.55 1.70
CA ARG A 87 -5.64 38.92 2.85
C ARG A 87 -4.88 38.99 4.17
N GLY A 88 -3.56 38.78 4.14
CA GLY A 88 -2.72 38.80 5.34
C GLY A 88 -2.73 37.50 6.15
N PHE A 89 -3.36 36.44 5.65
CA PHE A 89 -3.42 35.13 6.33
C PHE A 89 -2.22 34.22 6.00
N LYS A 90 -1.11 34.77 5.47
CA LYS A 90 0.09 33.98 5.14
C LYS A 90 0.65 33.23 6.35
N ALA A 91 0.65 33.89 7.51
CA ALA A 91 1.17 33.34 8.77
C ALA A 91 0.06 32.73 9.64
N ASP A 92 -1.17 32.67 9.15
CA ASP A 92 -2.26 32.03 9.88
C ASP A 92 -2.09 30.51 9.84
N ARG A 93 -1.90 29.93 11.02
CA ARG A 93 -1.60 28.50 11.18
C ARG A 93 -2.74 27.58 10.74
N HIS A 94 -4.00 27.99 10.93
CA HIS A 94 -5.15 27.19 10.48
C HIS A 94 -5.22 27.15 8.95
N VAL A 95 -4.94 28.30 8.30
CA VAL A 95 -4.83 28.39 6.84
C VAL A 95 -3.63 27.58 6.33
N GLN A 96 -2.46 27.69 6.96
CA GLN A 96 -1.27 26.91 6.59
C GLN A 96 -1.53 25.39 6.70
N ASN A 97 -2.13 24.92 7.79
CA ASN A 97 -2.50 23.50 7.96
C ASN A 97 -3.50 23.04 6.91
N SER A 98 -4.50 23.86 6.58
CA SER A 98 -5.48 23.56 5.53
C SER A 98 -4.86 23.55 4.13
N LEU A 99 -3.84 24.40 3.89
CA LEU A 99 -3.08 24.41 2.64
C LEU A 99 -2.24 23.15 2.48
N ILE A 100 -1.54 22.72 3.55
CA ILE A 100 -0.78 21.45 3.55
C ILE A 100 -1.70 20.29 3.17
N HIS A 101 -2.83 20.14 3.88
CA HIS A 101 -3.81 19.09 3.58
C HIS A 101 -4.31 19.18 2.13
N MET A 102 -4.70 20.38 1.66
CA MET A 102 -5.19 20.56 0.28
C MET A 102 -4.14 20.18 -0.77
N TYR A 103 -2.89 20.60 -0.58
CA TYR A 103 -1.81 20.26 -1.51
C TYR A 103 -1.48 18.77 -1.51
N CYS A 104 -1.42 18.13 -0.35
CA CYS A 104 -1.22 16.68 -0.23
C CYS A 104 -2.35 15.91 -0.93
N SER A 105 -3.63 16.23 -0.66
CA SER A 105 -4.76 15.57 -1.32
C SER A 105 -4.79 15.79 -2.84
N CYS A 106 -4.17 16.88 -3.33
CA CYS A 106 -4.03 17.16 -4.76
C CYS A 106 -2.74 16.59 -5.39
N GLY A 107 -1.93 15.83 -4.65
CA GLY A 107 -0.65 15.29 -5.13
C GLY A 107 0.42 16.36 -5.41
N GLN A 108 0.34 17.53 -4.78
CA GLN A 108 1.31 18.63 -4.90
C GLN A 108 2.23 18.71 -3.69
N ASP A 109 2.94 17.62 -3.43
CA ASP A 109 3.78 17.43 -2.24
C ASP A 109 4.84 18.53 -2.08
N ASP A 110 5.47 18.96 -3.18
CA ASP A 110 6.47 20.02 -3.15
C ASP A 110 5.90 21.35 -2.65
N GLN A 111 4.62 21.61 -2.93
CA GLN A 111 3.94 22.82 -2.45
C GLN A 111 3.53 22.67 -0.99
N ALA A 112 3.09 21.48 -0.58
CA ALA A 112 2.81 21.18 0.83
C ALA A 112 4.08 21.35 1.68
N ALA A 113 5.21 20.79 1.23
CA ALA A 113 6.52 20.92 1.87
C ALA A 113 6.94 22.39 1.99
N LYS A 114 6.82 23.19 0.93
CA LYS A 114 7.13 24.64 0.98
C LYS A 114 6.29 25.40 2.00
N VAL A 115 5.00 25.07 2.13
CA VAL A 115 4.14 25.69 3.15
C VAL A 115 4.61 25.29 4.54
N PHE A 116 4.85 23.99 4.76
CA PHE A 116 5.30 23.42 6.03
C PHE A 116 6.67 23.94 6.48
N ASP A 117 7.63 24.02 5.55
CA ASP A 117 8.98 24.52 5.78
C ASP A 117 8.99 26.02 6.11
N GLY A 118 8.04 26.77 5.53
CA GLY A 118 7.85 28.20 5.79
C GLY A 118 7.08 28.54 7.08
N MET A 119 6.61 27.55 7.85
CA MET A 119 5.91 27.80 9.11
C MET A 119 6.90 28.19 10.22
N ALA A 120 6.64 29.29 10.91
CA ALA A 120 7.47 29.74 12.03
C ALA A 120 7.32 28.83 13.27
N ASN A 121 6.11 28.35 13.54
CA ASN A 121 5.80 27.45 14.65
C ASN A 121 4.89 26.32 14.15
N ARG A 122 5.40 25.08 14.21
CA ARG A 122 4.68 23.86 13.81
C ARG A 122 4.04 23.23 15.03
N ASP A 123 2.73 23.01 14.98
CA ASP A 123 1.99 22.29 16.01
C ASP A 123 1.66 20.86 15.59
N VAL A 124 1.03 20.10 16.50
CA VAL A 124 0.61 18.71 16.24
C VAL A 124 -0.25 18.58 14.97
N VAL A 125 -1.06 19.59 14.64
CA VAL A 125 -1.92 19.55 13.46
C VAL A 125 -1.10 19.70 12.18
N SER A 126 -0.12 20.60 12.16
CA SER A 126 0.79 20.77 11.03
C SER A 126 1.57 19.49 10.71
N TRP A 127 2.17 18.86 11.74
CA TRP A 127 2.89 17.59 11.62
C TRP A 127 1.98 16.44 11.19
N THR A 128 0.81 16.31 11.82
CA THR A 128 -0.16 15.27 11.48
C THR A 128 -0.63 15.38 10.03
N SER A 129 -0.84 16.61 9.54
CA SER A 129 -1.28 16.85 8.17
C SER A 129 -0.20 16.45 7.15
N MET A 130 1.06 16.76 7.45
CA MET A 130 2.19 16.41 6.59
C MET A 130 2.49 14.90 6.60
N ILE A 131 2.45 14.27 7.78
CA ILE A 131 2.65 12.82 7.95
C ILE A 131 1.53 12.04 7.29
N GLY A 132 0.27 12.41 7.55
CA GLY A 132 -0.91 11.77 6.94
C GLY A 132 -0.89 11.90 5.42
N GLY A 133 -0.62 13.11 4.91
CA GLY A 133 -0.48 13.36 3.47
C GLY A 133 0.62 12.51 2.83
N ALA A 134 1.78 12.37 3.48
CA ALA A 134 2.87 11.51 2.98
C ALA A 134 2.47 10.04 2.89
N VAL A 135 1.66 9.54 3.83
CA VAL A 135 1.11 8.16 3.79
C VAL A 135 0.10 8.02 2.65
N GLU A 136 -0.80 8.99 2.47
CA GLU A 136 -1.82 8.99 1.40
C GLU A 136 -1.20 8.93 0.00
N VAL A 137 -0.06 9.60 -0.21
CA VAL A 137 0.69 9.57 -1.50
C VAL A 137 1.72 8.44 -1.59
N ASN A 138 1.62 7.43 -0.72
CA ASN A 138 2.45 6.23 -0.68
C ASN A 138 3.97 6.51 -0.52
N ARG A 139 4.31 7.45 0.37
CA ARG A 139 5.70 7.77 0.76
C ARG A 139 5.96 7.46 2.25
N PRO A 140 5.84 6.19 2.68
CA PRO A 140 5.91 5.83 4.09
C PRO A 140 7.28 6.16 4.73
N LEU A 141 8.40 6.00 4.01
CA LEU A 141 9.73 6.35 4.53
C LEU A 141 9.87 7.86 4.81
N TYR A 142 9.22 8.71 4.02
CA TYR A 142 9.20 10.14 4.29
C TYR A 142 8.31 10.48 5.49
N ALA A 143 7.16 9.80 5.63
CA ALA A 143 6.30 9.94 6.80
C ALA A 143 7.02 9.58 8.11
N LEU A 144 7.83 8.51 8.12
CA LEU A 144 8.63 8.13 9.29
C LEU A 144 9.72 9.17 9.62
N ARG A 145 10.39 9.74 8.60
CA ARG A 145 11.36 10.83 8.83
C ARG A 145 10.72 12.09 9.40
N LEU A 146 9.52 12.45 8.91
CA LEU A 146 8.74 13.56 9.44
C LEU A 146 8.35 13.30 10.90
N PHE A 147 8.02 12.06 11.25
CA PHE A 147 7.73 11.69 12.63
C PHE A 147 8.95 11.80 13.55
N ASP A 148 10.13 11.36 13.12
CA ASP A 148 11.37 11.54 13.89
C ASP A 148 11.70 13.04 14.07
N SER A 149 11.45 13.88 13.06
CA SER A 149 11.58 15.34 13.16
C SER A 149 10.56 15.96 14.12
N MET A 150 9.30 15.51 14.09
CA MET A 150 8.26 15.94 15.02
C MET A 150 8.66 15.67 16.48
N GLN A 151 9.26 14.51 16.75
CA GLN A 151 9.75 14.15 18.07
C GLN A 151 10.96 15.00 18.49
N SER A 152 11.88 15.26 17.56
CA SER A 152 13.05 16.11 17.80
C SER A 152 12.66 17.55 18.14
N ASP A 153 11.56 18.04 17.56
CA ASP A 153 10.94 19.34 17.88
C ASP A 153 10.12 19.32 19.18
N GLY A 154 10.09 18.19 19.90
CA GLY A 154 9.38 18.05 21.18
C GLY A 154 7.85 18.04 21.06
N VAL A 155 7.30 17.85 19.86
CA VAL A 155 5.85 17.88 19.64
C VAL A 155 5.25 16.50 19.92
N THR A 156 4.32 16.43 20.87
CA THR A 156 3.65 15.17 21.23
C THR A 156 2.66 14.72 20.15
N PRO A 157 2.77 13.48 19.64
CA PRO A 157 1.81 12.91 18.68
C PRO A 157 0.40 12.76 19.25
N ASN A 158 -0.63 12.98 18.43
CA ASN A 158 -2.00 12.60 18.77
C ASN A 158 -2.36 11.22 18.18
N ASP A 159 -3.60 10.76 18.41
CA ASP A 159 -4.09 9.48 17.90
C ASP A 159 -4.03 9.39 16.36
N VAL A 160 -4.38 10.46 15.65
CA VAL A 160 -4.30 10.51 14.18
C VAL A 160 -2.85 10.42 13.69
N THR A 161 -1.91 11.08 14.37
CA THR A 161 -0.48 10.96 14.08
C THR A 161 -0.02 9.52 14.29
N VAL A 162 -0.34 8.93 15.44
CA VAL A 162 0.05 7.56 15.80
C VAL A 162 -0.48 6.57 14.77
N MET A 163 -1.76 6.64 14.41
CA MET A 163 -2.35 5.76 13.40
C MET A 163 -1.68 5.89 12.03
N SER A 164 -1.36 7.12 11.59
CA SER A 164 -0.66 7.35 10.33
C SER A 164 0.75 6.75 10.32
N VAL A 165 1.49 6.93 11.41
CA VAL A 165 2.85 6.40 11.56
C VAL A 165 2.84 4.87 11.65
N LEU A 166 1.89 4.28 12.39
CA LEU A 166 1.71 2.82 12.44
C LEU A 166 1.40 2.26 11.06
N GLY A 167 0.57 2.93 10.26
CA GLY A 167 0.33 2.57 8.86
C GLY A 167 1.61 2.63 8.02
N ALA A 168 2.42 3.68 8.17
CA ALA A 168 3.71 3.78 7.49
C ALA A 168 4.67 2.63 7.89
N CYS A 169 4.77 2.32 9.18
CA CYS A 169 5.52 1.17 9.69
C CYS A 169 5.04 -0.15 9.07
N ALA A 170 3.72 -0.34 9.01
CA ALA A 170 3.09 -1.52 8.43
C ALA A 170 3.44 -1.69 6.95
N GLU A 171 3.50 -0.61 6.17
CA GLU A 171 3.84 -0.68 4.74
C GLU A 171 5.32 -1.01 4.48
N VAL A 172 6.23 -0.54 5.33
CA VAL A 172 7.69 -0.76 5.15
C VAL A 172 8.24 -1.93 5.96
N GLY A 173 7.45 -2.52 6.85
CA GLY A 173 7.88 -3.58 7.77
C GLY A 173 8.78 -3.10 8.91
N ALA A 174 8.62 -1.86 9.38
CA ALA A 174 9.42 -1.29 10.45
C ALA A 174 8.87 -1.67 11.84
N LEU A 175 9.18 -2.88 12.28
CA LEU A 175 8.77 -3.44 13.56
C LEU A 175 9.35 -2.67 14.75
N ASN A 176 10.63 -2.30 14.73
CA ASN A 176 11.27 -1.60 15.85
C ASN A 176 10.73 -0.18 15.97
N VAL A 177 10.58 0.55 14.86
CA VAL A 177 9.88 1.84 14.86
C VAL A 177 8.46 1.69 15.39
N GLY A 178 7.71 0.68 14.92
CA GLY A 178 6.36 0.39 15.39
C GLY A 178 6.27 0.09 16.89
N ARG A 179 7.24 -0.63 17.47
CA ARG A 179 7.33 -0.87 18.91
C ARG A 179 7.57 0.42 19.70
N ARG A 180 8.43 1.33 19.21
CA ARG A 180 8.63 2.65 19.84
C ARG A 180 7.33 3.45 19.85
N VAL A 181 6.62 3.48 18.71
CA VAL A 181 5.32 4.18 18.58
C VAL A 181 4.27 3.56 19.51
N HIS A 182 4.23 2.24 19.63
CA HIS A 182 3.32 1.56 20.56
C HIS A 182 3.63 1.95 22.02
N GLN A 183 4.89 1.94 22.43
CA GLN A 183 5.28 2.36 23.78
C GLN A 183 4.84 3.81 24.08
N MET A 184 5.00 4.72 23.10
CA MET A 184 4.52 6.09 23.23
C MET A 184 2.99 6.16 23.34
N ALA A 185 2.27 5.36 22.56
CA ALA A 185 0.82 5.29 22.63
C ALA A 185 0.33 4.84 24.01
N VAL A 186 0.99 3.85 24.62
CA VAL A 186 0.72 3.40 26.00
C VAL A 186 0.99 4.51 27.02
N GLN A 187 2.13 5.20 26.91
CA GLN A 187 2.47 6.32 27.81
C GLN A 187 1.45 7.46 27.72
N ALA A 188 0.92 7.71 26.53
CA ALA A 188 -0.13 8.71 26.28
C ALA A 188 -1.56 8.17 26.52
N ARG A 189 -1.72 6.92 26.95
CA ARG A 189 -3.01 6.20 27.12
C ARG A 189 -3.88 6.16 25.86
N LEU A 190 -3.26 6.28 24.68
CA LEU A 190 -3.93 6.25 23.39
C LEU A 190 -4.22 4.83 22.90
N ASP A 191 -3.45 3.85 23.37
CA ASP A 191 -3.59 2.42 23.07
C ASP A 191 -4.97 1.86 23.44
N SER A 192 -5.59 2.39 24.50
CA SER A 192 -6.96 2.05 24.90
C SER A 192 -8.05 2.46 23.90
N LYS A 193 -7.75 3.38 22.95
CA LYS A 193 -8.71 3.79 21.93
C LYS A 193 -8.86 2.68 20.89
N PRO A 194 -10.09 2.19 20.58
CA PRO A 194 -10.29 1.07 19.67
C PRO A 194 -9.62 1.23 18.30
N LYS A 195 -9.64 2.44 17.74
CA LYS A 195 -8.99 2.72 16.44
C LYS A 195 -7.47 2.58 16.49
N VAL A 196 -6.84 3.02 17.60
CA VAL A 196 -5.39 2.91 17.79
C VAL A 196 -5.01 1.45 18.03
N ALA A 197 -5.77 0.72 18.86
CA ALA A 197 -5.58 -0.72 19.07
C ALA A 197 -5.66 -1.51 17.76
N THR A 198 -6.67 -1.24 16.92
CA THR A 198 -6.79 -1.86 15.59
C THR A 198 -5.61 -1.52 14.67
N SER A 199 -5.13 -0.27 14.67
CA SER A 199 -3.93 0.11 13.92
C SER A 199 -2.66 -0.57 14.43
N LEU A 200 -2.55 -0.83 15.74
CA LEU A 200 -1.44 -1.58 16.32
C LEU A 200 -1.48 -3.05 15.89
N ILE A 201 -2.67 -3.68 15.89
CA ILE A 201 -2.87 -5.06 15.40
C ILE A 201 -2.43 -5.16 13.93
N ASP A 202 -2.92 -4.27 13.06
CA ASP A 202 -2.54 -4.25 11.64
C ASP A 202 -1.03 -4.05 11.47
N MET A 203 -0.42 -3.11 12.20
CA MET A 203 1.02 -2.88 12.17
C MET A 203 1.82 -4.10 12.59
N TYR A 204 1.50 -4.73 13.73
CA TYR A 204 2.25 -5.90 14.21
C TYR A 204 2.13 -7.10 13.26
N ALA A 205 0.93 -7.36 12.72
CA ALA A 205 0.74 -8.40 11.72
C ALA A 205 1.58 -8.12 10.47
N LYS A 206 1.47 -6.92 9.90
CA LYS A 206 2.19 -6.51 8.68
C LYS A 206 3.71 -6.35 8.85
N CYS A 207 4.18 -6.19 10.08
CA CYS A 207 5.59 -6.21 10.47
C CYS A 207 6.08 -7.59 10.94
N GLY A 208 5.33 -8.67 10.65
CA GLY A 208 5.79 -10.03 10.86
C GLY A 208 5.74 -10.55 12.30
N CYS A 209 5.16 -9.79 13.26
CA CYS A 209 4.91 -10.26 14.63
C CYS A 209 3.43 -10.58 14.84
N ILE A 210 2.94 -11.66 14.22
CA ILE A 210 1.54 -12.07 14.35
C ILE A 210 1.15 -12.36 15.81
N VAL A 211 2.05 -12.92 16.61
CA VAL A 211 1.83 -13.19 18.04
C VAL A 211 1.59 -11.89 18.83
N CYS A 212 2.29 -10.80 18.48
CA CYS A 212 2.06 -9.50 19.09
C CYS A 212 0.65 -8.97 18.77
N ALA A 213 0.20 -9.19 17.53
CA ALA A 213 -1.12 -8.78 17.07
C ALA A 213 -2.24 -9.59 17.75
N GLU A 214 -2.08 -10.91 17.87
CA GLU A 214 -3.02 -11.80 18.59
C GLU A 214 -3.18 -11.37 20.05
N ARG A 215 -2.06 -11.14 20.75
CA ARG A 215 -2.11 -10.69 22.15
C ARG A 215 -2.85 -9.37 22.33
N LEU A 216 -2.65 -8.41 21.42
CA LEU A 216 -3.38 -7.14 21.46
C LEU A 216 -4.87 -7.34 21.20
N PHE A 217 -5.20 -8.18 20.21
CA PHE A 217 -6.58 -8.51 19.87
C PHE A 217 -7.30 -9.17 21.06
N GLU A 218 -6.69 -10.15 21.72
CA GLU A 218 -7.23 -10.82 22.90
C GLU A 218 -7.49 -9.84 24.05
N GLN A 219 -6.58 -8.88 24.28
CA GLN A 219 -6.67 -7.87 25.34
C GLN A 219 -7.76 -6.80 25.10
N MET A 220 -8.30 -6.69 23.88
CA MET A 220 -9.39 -5.74 23.60
C MET A 220 -10.68 -6.18 24.29
N ALA A 221 -11.20 -5.31 25.17
CA ALA A 221 -12.49 -5.51 25.82
C ALA A 221 -13.65 -5.51 24.81
N ASP A 222 -13.69 -4.48 23.96
CA ASP A 222 -14.71 -4.34 22.91
C ASP A 222 -14.05 -4.46 21.53
N LYS A 223 -14.39 -5.53 20.81
CA LYS A 223 -13.88 -5.81 19.47
C LYS A 223 -14.91 -5.37 18.42
N ASP A 224 -14.56 -4.38 17.61
CA ASP A 224 -15.39 -3.96 16.48
C ASP A 224 -15.03 -4.73 15.19
N VAL A 225 -15.88 -4.57 14.16
CA VAL A 225 -15.68 -5.19 12.84
C VAL A 225 -14.27 -4.95 12.26
N TYR A 226 -13.63 -3.82 12.58
CA TYR A 226 -12.31 -3.46 12.07
C TYR A 226 -11.19 -4.25 12.77
N SER A 227 -11.26 -4.40 14.09
CA SER A 227 -10.30 -5.20 14.87
C SER A 227 -10.32 -6.68 14.46
N TRP A 228 -11.52 -7.27 14.31
CA TRP A 228 -11.71 -8.62 13.79
C TRP A 228 -11.12 -8.76 12.38
N THR A 229 -11.46 -7.83 11.50
CA THR A 229 -10.95 -7.83 10.12
C THR A 229 -9.43 -7.74 10.05
N ALA A 230 -8.80 -6.89 10.88
CA ALA A 230 -7.35 -6.74 10.94
C ALA A 230 -6.68 -8.05 11.36
N MET A 231 -7.21 -8.72 12.39
CA MET A 231 -6.68 -9.99 12.88
C MET A 231 -6.86 -11.14 11.86
N ILE A 232 -8.06 -11.29 11.28
CA ILE A 232 -8.34 -12.29 10.23
C ILE A 232 -7.43 -12.07 9.02
N SER A 233 -7.24 -10.81 8.58
CA SER A 233 -6.35 -10.47 7.47
C SER A 233 -4.89 -10.80 7.80
N GLY A 234 -4.45 -10.51 9.02
CA GLY A 234 -3.14 -10.86 9.53
C GLY A 234 -2.90 -12.38 9.43
N LEU A 235 -3.76 -13.18 10.06
CA LEU A 235 -3.67 -14.65 10.04
C LEU A 235 -3.64 -15.22 8.62
N ALA A 236 -4.54 -14.74 7.75
CA ALA A 236 -4.59 -15.14 6.35
C ALA A 236 -3.26 -14.84 5.61
N SER A 237 -2.73 -13.62 5.79
CA SER A 237 -1.45 -13.22 5.17
C SER A 237 -0.26 -14.04 5.67
N HIS A 238 -0.31 -14.52 6.91
CA HIS A 238 0.68 -15.39 7.52
C HIS A 238 0.52 -16.88 7.15
N GLY A 239 -0.52 -17.23 6.37
CA GLY A 239 -0.82 -18.61 5.99
C GLY A 239 -1.49 -19.44 7.07
N ARG A 240 -1.88 -18.84 8.20
CA ARG A 240 -2.64 -19.48 9.29
C ARG A 240 -4.13 -19.52 8.91
N CYS A 241 -4.43 -20.27 7.87
CA CYS A 241 -5.73 -20.23 7.19
C CYS A 241 -6.86 -20.81 8.06
N ASP A 242 -6.58 -21.89 8.80
CA ASP A 242 -7.52 -22.48 9.76
C ASP A 242 -7.92 -21.48 10.84
N ASP A 243 -6.92 -20.80 11.44
CA ASP A 243 -7.16 -19.80 12.48
C ASP A 243 -7.93 -18.59 11.94
N ALA A 244 -7.61 -18.15 10.72
CA ALA A 244 -8.31 -17.04 10.08
C ALA A 244 -9.81 -17.34 9.87
N LEU A 245 -10.15 -18.56 9.42
CA LEU A 245 -11.55 -18.95 9.23
C LEU A 245 -12.25 -19.25 10.55
N SER A 246 -11.57 -19.85 11.51
CA SER A 246 -12.11 -20.07 12.86
C SER A 246 -12.49 -18.73 13.49
N LEU A 247 -11.63 -17.72 13.35
CA LEU A 247 -11.87 -16.37 13.85
C LEU A 247 -12.98 -15.65 13.07
N PHE A 248 -13.12 -15.91 11.75
CA PHE A 248 -14.27 -15.42 10.96
C PHE A 248 -15.60 -16.00 11.46
N HIS A 249 -15.66 -17.31 11.72
CA HIS A 249 -16.87 -17.95 12.23
C HIS A 249 -17.19 -17.48 13.65
N GLN A 250 -16.18 -17.38 14.53
CA GLN A 250 -16.35 -16.81 15.87
C GLN A 250 -16.91 -15.38 15.82
N MET A 251 -16.42 -14.53 14.92
CA MET A 251 -16.94 -13.18 14.72
C MET A 251 -18.44 -13.18 14.41
N VAL A 252 -18.89 -14.10 13.54
CA VAL A 252 -20.30 -14.25 13.17
C VAL A 252 -21.12 -14.77 14.36
N ASP A 253 -20.60 -15.76 15.09
CA ASP A 253 -21.26 -16.36 16.26
C ASP A 253 -21.43 -15.36 17.41
N GLU A 254 -20.48 -14.43 17.58
CA GLU A 254 -20.56 -13.31 18.53
C GLU A 254 -21.46 -12.16 18.04
N GLY A 255 -22.12 -12.31 16.88
CA GLY A 255 -23.07 -11.35 16.34
C GLY A 255 -22.43 -10.12 15.67
N VAL A 256 -21.11 -10.12 15.47
CA VAL A 256 -20.41 -9.05 14.77
C VAL A 256 -20.49 -9.31 13.27
N GLN A 257 -21.27 -8.50 12.55
CA GLN A 257 -21.46 -8.73 11.11
C GLN A 257 -20.16 -8.44 10.30
N PRO A 258 -19.64 -9.43 9.56
CA PRO A 258 -18.55 -9.24 8.60
C PRO A 258 -18.88 -8.17 7.56
N ASN A 259 -17.90 -7.33 7.24
CA ASN A 259 -18.00 -6.40 6.10
C ASN A 259 -17.26 -6.97 4.88
N GLU A 260 -17.25 -6.22 3.77
CA GLU A 260 -16.62 -6.69 2.53
C GLU A 260 -15.11 -6.94 2.68
N ARG A 261 -14.41 -6.18 3.54
CA ARG A 261 -12.99 -6.43 3.81
C ARG A 261 -12.78 -7.71 4.61
N THR A 262 -13.66 -7.99 5.58
CA THR A 262 -13.64 -9.23 6.35
C THR A 262 -13.80 -10.44 5.44
N VAL A 263 -14.77 -10.40 4.52
CA VAL A 263 -14.99 -11.49 3.56
C VAL A 263 -13.79 -11.65 2.62
N THR A 264 -13.20 -10.55 2.13
CA THR A 264 -11.99 -10.61 1.31
C THR A 264 -10.83 -11.30 2.04
N ALA A 265 -10.67 -11.03 3.35
CA ALA A 265 -9.65 -11.67 4.18
C ALA A 265 -9.88 -13.18 4.33
N ALA A 266 -11.12 -13.60 4.61
CA ALA A 266 -11.50 -15.01 4.69
C ALA A 266 -11.34 -15.75 3.35
N LEU A 267 -11.71 -15.12 2.23
CA LEU A 267 -11.47 -15.66 0.88
C LEU A 267 -9.98 -15.78 0.57
N SER A 268 -9.17 -14.81 1.02
CA SER A 268 -7.71 -14.86 0.87
C SER A 268 -7.10 -16.05 1.62
N ALA A 269 -7.62 -16.38 2.82
CA ALA A 269 -7.23 -17.58 3.55
C ALA A 269 -7.61 -18.85 2.79
N CYS A 270 -8.86 -18.97 2.31
CA CYS A 270 -9.31 -20.11 1.50
C CYS A 270 -8.42 -20.31 0.26
N ARG A 271 -8.12 -19.21 -0.45
CA ARG A 271 -7.23 -19.16 -1.61
C ARG A 271 -5.81 -19.65 -1.29
N SER A 272 -5.23 -19.20 -0.18
CA SER A 272 -3.89 -19.60 0.24
C SER A 272 -3.82 -21.05 0.74
N ALA A 273 -4.94 -21.64 1.16
CA ALA A 273 -5.05 -23.05 1.55
C ALA A 273 -5.56 -23.97 0.42
N GLY A 274 -6.08 -23.42 -0.67
CA GLY A 274 -6.69 -24.19 -1.76
C GLY A 274 -8.10 -24.73 -1.44
N TRP A 275 -8.80 -24.16 -0.44
CA TRP A 275 -10.11 -24.65 0.01
C TRP A 275 -11.26 -24.13 -0.86
N VAL A 276 -11.45 -24.72 -2.04
CA VAL A 276 -12.48 -24.32 -3.02
C VAL A 276 -13.90 -24.32 -2.42
N THR A 277 -14.27 -25.40 -1.72
CA THR A 277 -15.62 -25.53 -1.13
C THR A 277 -15.90 -24.44 -0.09
N GLU A 278 -14.94 -24.15 0.77
CA GLU A 278 -15.08 -23.12 1.80
C GLU A 278 -15.07 -21.72 1.18
N GLY A 279 -14.25 -21.50 0.14
CA GLY A 279 -14.27 -20.27 -0.65
C GLY A 279 -15.67 -19.96 -1.22
N TYR A 280 -16.37 -20.95 -1.76
CA TYR A 280 -17.76 -20.79 -2.20
C TYR A 280 -18.73 -20.50 -1.04
N ARG A 281 -18.57 -21.13 0.14
CA ARG A 281 -19.41 -20.85 1.30
C ARG A 281 -19.26 -19.40 1.76
N ILE A 282 -18.02 -18.92 1.87
CA ILE A 282 -17.70 -17.54 2.24
C ILE A 282 -18.18 -16.55 1.15
N TYR A 283 -18.04 -16.87 -0.13
CA TYR A 283 -18.56 -16.02 -1.21
C TYR A 283 -20.10 -15.92 -1.19
N ASN A 284 -20.77 -17.04 -0.95
CA ASN A 284 -22.23 -17.09 -0.86
C ASN A 284 -22.78 -16.40 0.40
N TYR A 285 -21.98 -16.29 1.48
CA TYR A 285 -22.31 -15.48 2.65
C TYR A 285 -22.66 -14.05 2.24
N MET A 286 -21.90 -13.45 1.30
CA MET A 286 -22.15 -12.08 0.85
C MET A 286 -23.57 -11.88 0.32
N HIS A 287 -24.04 -12.82 -0.49
CA HIS A 287 -25.38 -12.77 -1.10
C HIS A 287 -26.47 -12.93 -0.05
N ARG A 288 -26.27 -13.85 0.90
CA ARG A 288 -27.24 -14.11 1.99
C ARG A 288 -27.44 -12.91 2.92
N TYR A 289 -26.39 -12.13 3.15
CA TYR A 289 -26.41 -11.00 4.07
C TYR A 289 -26.38 -9.62 3.36
N GLY A 290 -26.66 -9.59 2.06
CA GLY A 290 -26.81 -8.34 1.31
C GLY A 290 -25.51 -7.54 1.06
N LEU A 291 -24.34 -8.16 1.23
CA LEU A 291 -23.06 -7.57 0.87
C LEU A 291 -22.86 -7.66 -0.64
N LYS A 292 -22.55 -6.54 -1.29
CA LYS A 292 -22.29 -6.51 -2.74
C LYS A 292 -20.85 -6.96 -3.03
N PRO A 293 -20.63 -8.03 -3.81
CA PRO A 293 -19.30 -8.44 -4.21
C PRO A 293 -18.59 -7.34 -5.03
N LYS A 294 -17.39 -6.97 -4.59
CA LYS A 294 -16.44 -6.05 -5.27
C LYS A 294 -15.36 -6.85 -6.01
N ILE A 295 -14.60 -6.19 -6.89
CA ILE A 295 -13.55 -6.78 -7.72
C ILE A 295 -12.56 -7.67 -6.94
N GLN A 296 -12.24 -7.32 -5.69
CA GLN A 296 -11.33 -8.09 -4.84
C GLN A 296 -11.87 -9.49 -4.50
N HIS A 297 -13.18 -9.64 -4.31
CA HIS A 297 -13.81 -10.94 -4.00
C HIS A 297 -13.77 -11.85 -5.23
N TYR A 298 -14.08 -11.29 -6.40
CA TYR A 298 -13.96 -12.01 -7.67
C TYR A 298 -12.52 -12.43 -7.93
N GLY A 299 -11.56 -11.52 -7.70
CA GLY A 299 -10.14 -11.82 -7.79
C GLY A 299 -9.71 -12.97 -6.89
N CYS A 300 -10.18 -13.01 -5.63
CA CYS A 300 -9.87 -14.13 -4.73
C CYS A 300 -10.45 -15.46 -5.21
N MET A 301 -11.70 -15.46 -5.71
CA MET A 301 -12.36 -16.68 -6.22
C MET A 301 -11.70 -17.20 -7.50
N VAL A 302 -11.41 -16.31 -8.46
CA VAL A 302 -10.71 -16.67 -9.70
C VAL A 302 -9.32 -17.22 -9.38
N ASP A 303 -8.55 -16.57 -8.50
CA ASP A 303 -7.22 -17.04 -8.08
C ASP A 303 -7.29 -18.40 -7.37
N LEU A 304 -8.28 -18.60 -6.48
CA LEU A 304 -8.50 -19.87 -5.79
C LEU A 304 -8.80 -21.02 -6.76
N LEU A 305 -9.77 -20.84 -7.67
CA LEU A 305 -10.15 -21.84 -8.67
C LEU A 305 -9.00 -22.12 -9.63
N ALA A 306 -8.34 -21.06 -10.10
CA ALA A 306 -7.26 -21.17 -11.06
C ALA A 306 -6.05 -21.93 -10.48
N ARG A 307 -5.68 -21.70 -9.22
CA ARG A 307 -4.60 -22.44 -8.53
C ARG A 307 -4.97 -23.88 -8.20
N ALA A 308 -6.26 -24.16 -8.01
CA ALA A 308 -6.75 -25.52 -7.83
C ALA A 308 -6.81 -26.31 -9.16
N GLY A 309 -6.52 -25.67 -10.31
CA GLY A 309 -6.62 -26.29 -11.63
C GLY A 309 -8.03 -26.29 -12.23
N HIS A 310 -9.01 -25.68 -11.56
CA HIS A 310 -10.40 -25.56 -12.04
C HIS A 310 -10.54 -24.40 -13.04
N LEU A 311 -9.77 -24.44 -14.11
CA LEU A 311 -9.61 -23.29 -15.01
C LEU A 311 -10.89 -22.95 -15.80
N ASP A 312 -11.69 -23.94 -16.20
CA ASP A 312 -12.99 -23.69 -16.84
C ASP A 312 -13.98 -23.00 -15.89
N GLU A 313 -13.98 -23.41 -14.61
CA GLU A 313 -14.80 -22.76 -13.59
C GLU A 313 -14.31 -21.34 -13.32
N ALA A 314 -13.00 -21.13 -13.26
CA ALA A 314 -12.37 -19.83 -13.07
C ALA A 314 -12.71 -18.86 -14.22
N GLU A 315 -12.59 -19.33 -15.47
CA GLU A 315 -12.99 -18.57 -16.66
C GLU A 315 -14.50 -18.28 -16.66
N GLY A 316 -15.32 -19.29 -16.33
CA GLY A 316 -16.77 -19.11 -16.19
C GLY A 316 -17.16 -18.11 -15.10
N PHE A 317 -16.42 -18.08 -13.98
CA PHE A 317 -16.62 -17.12 -12.90
C PHE A 317 -16.28 -15.69 -13.34
N LEU A 318 -15.15 -15.53 -14.04
CA LEU A 318 -14.73 -14.25 -14.63
C LEU A 318 -15.74 -13.75 -15.67
N ARG A 319 -16.35 -14.63 -16.47
CA ARG A 319 -17.34 -14.21 -17.49
C ARG A 319 -18.72 -13.88 -16.92
N ARG A 320 -19.11 -14.47 -15.78
CA ARG A 320 -20.43 -14.25 -15.14
C ARG A 320 -20.48 -13.04 -14.21
N MET A 321 -19.35 -12.43 -13.89
CA MET A 321 -19.34 -11.29 -12.97
C MET A 321 -20.10 -10.09 -13.56
N PRO A 322 -20.88 -9.35 -12.74
CA PRO A 322 -21.70 -8.22 -13.19
C PRO A 322 -20.91 -6.91 -13.30
N ILE A 323 -19.60 -6.95 -13.08
CA ILE A 323 -18.68 -5.80 -13.13
C ILE A 323 -17.57 -6.12 -14.12
N GLU A 324 -16.98 -5.11 -14.76
CA GLU A 324 -15.89 -5.35 -15.71
C GLU A 324 -14.66 -5.97 -15.01
N PRO A 325 -14.09 -7.07 -15.54
CA PRO A 325 -12.87 -7.64 -14.98
C PRO A 325 -11.70 -6.69 -15.14
N ASP A 326 -10.93 -6.48 -14.07
CA ASP A 326 -9.72 -5.66 -14.13
C ASP A 326 -8.52 -6.43 -14.69
N SER A 327 -7.43 -5.71 -14.96
CA SER A 327 -6.17 -6.29 -15.46
C SER A 327 -5.62 -7.39 -14.55
N VAL A 328 -5.89 -7.35 -13.23
CA VAL A 328 -5.38 -8.32 -12.28
C VAL A 328 -6.07 -9.67 -12.47
N LEU A 329 -7.39 -9.70 -12.64
CA LEU A 329 -8.14 -10.94 -12.87
C LEU A 329 -7.71 -11.65 -14.17
N TRP A 330 -7.59 -10.90 -15.27
CA TRP A 330 -7.09 -11.44 -16.54
C TRP A 330 -5.68 -12.02 -16.38
N ARG A 331 -4.78 -11.26 -15.73
CA ARG A 331 -3.41 -11.71 -15.48
C ARG A 331 -3.35 -12.99 -14.66
N THR A 332 -4.19 -13.11 -13.64
CA THR A 332 -4.27 -14.31 -12.79
C THR A 332 -4.66 -15.54 -13.61
N LEU A 333 -5.74 -15.45 -14.41
CA LEU A 333 -6.23 -16.59 -15.19
C LEU A 333 -5.27 -16.98 -16.32
N ILE A 334 -4.69 -16.01 -17.02
CA ILE A 334 -3.69 -16.24 -18.07
C ILE A 334 -2.43 -16.90 -17.45
N TRP A 335 -1.95 -16.38 -16.32
CA TRP A 335 -0.79 -16.95 -15.63
C TRP A 335 -1.06 -18.39 -15.18
N ALA A 336 -2.24 -18.67 -14.61
CA ALA A 336 -2.61 -20.01 -14.18
C ALA A 336 -2.77 -20.98 -15.35
N SER A 337 -3.33 -20.51 -16.48
CA SER A 337 -3.41 -21.32 -17.70
C SER A 337 -2.03 -21.77 -18.17
N ARG A 338 -1.03 -20.87 -18.15
CA ARG A 338 0.37 -21.22 -18.40
C ARG A 338 0.93 -22.19 -17.34
N LEU A 339 0.65 -21.97 -16.06
CA LEU A 339 1.13 -22.81 -14.96
C LEU A 339 0.65 -24.26 -15.11
N HIS A 340 -0.59 -24.47 -15.54
CA HIS A 340 -1.18 -25.78 -15.75
C HIS A 340 -0.94 -26.35 -17.17
N GLY A 341 -0.13 -25.68 -17.99
CA GLY A 341 0.24 -26.15 -19.34
C GLY A 341 -0.79 -25.91 -20.44
N GLU A 342 -1.88 -25.19 -20.15
CA GLU A 342 -2.93 -24.84 -21.12
C GLU A 342 -2.55 -23.57 -21.91
N LEU A 343 -1.53 -23.68 -22.76
CA LEU A 343 -0.97 -22.57 -23.52
C LEU A 343 -1.97 -21.96 -24.52
N ASP A 344 -2.85 -22.77 -25.12
CA ASP A 344 -3.88 -22.29 -26.06
C ASP A 344 -4.91 -21.40 -25.34
N ARG A 345 -5.32 -21.79 -24.12
CA ARG A 345 -6.18 -20.93 -23.29
C ARG A 345 -5.46 -19.63 -22.94
N ALA A 346 -4.18 -19.70 -22.56
CA ALA A 346 -3.39 -18.51 -22.23
C ALA A 346 -3.27 -17.54 -23.42
N GLU A 347 -3.00 -18.02 -24.64
CA GLU A 347 -2.90 -17.18 -25.84
C GLU A 347 -4.26 -16.59 -26.23
N ARG A 348 -5.34 -17.38 -26.15
CA ARG A 348 -6.71 -16.91 -26.43
C ARG A 348 -7.13 -15.79 -25.47
N LEU A 349 -7.02 -16.02 -24.17
CA LEU A 349 -7.39 -15.03 -23.14
C LEU A 349 -6.54 -13.76 -23.25
N MET A 350 -5.27 -13.90 -23.59
CA MET A 350 -4.39 -12.76 -23.83
C MET A 350 -4.84 -11.93 -25.04
N THR A 351 -5.17 -12.59 -26.15
CA THR A 351 -5.61 -11.91 -27.37
C THR A 351 -6.94 -11.19 -27.15
N GLU A 352 -7.89 -11.84 -26.48
CA GLU A 352 -9.17 -11.26 -26.07
C GLU A 352 -8.95 -10.01 -25.19
N TRP A 353 -8.11 -10.14 -24.17
CA TRP A 353 -7.80 -9.04 -23.27
C TRP A 353 -7.12 -7.85 -23.99
N GLN A 354 -6.19 -8.11 -24.91
CA GLN A 354 -5.56 -7.05 -25.72
C GLN A 354 -6.55 -6.30 -26.61
N GLN A 355 -7.60 -6.97 -27.10
CA GLN A 355 -8.66 -6.34 -27.90
C GLN A 355 -9.57 -5.46 -27.05
N LEU A 356 -9.87 -5.88 -25.81
CA LEU A 356 -10.66 -5.11 -24.86
C LEU A 356 -9.89 -3.88 -24.35
N GLU A 357 -8.59 -4.02 -24.16
CA GLU A 357 -7.78 -3.09 -23.37
C GLU A 357 -6.81 -2.27 -24.25
N VAL A 358 -7.33 -1.56 -25.27
CA VAL A 358 -6.52 -0.77 -26.24
C VAL A 358 -5.60 0.27 -25.56
N ASN A 359 -5.89 0.69 -24.31
CA ASN A 359 -5.22 1.79 -23.61
C ASN A 359 -4.63 1.46 -22.23
N THR A 360 -4.35 0.19 -21.90
CA THR A 360 -3.67 -0.12 -20.63
C THR A 360 -2.29 0.54 -20.54
N THR A 361 -2.02 1.16 -19.39
CA THR A 361 -0.72 1.69 -18.97
C THR A 361 -0.04 0.81 -17.94
N ASP A 362 -0.62 -0.34 -17.58
CA ASP A 362 -0.09 -1.24 -16.55
C ASP A 362 1.12 -2.02 -17.08
N SER A 363 2.30 -1.67 -16.58
CA SER A 363 3.56 -2.35 -16.91
C SER A 363 3.51 -3.86 -16.65
N GLY A 364 2.75 -4.30 -15.64
CA GLY A 364 2.71 -5.72 -15.27
C GLY A 364 1.96 -6.59 -16.29
N SER A 365 0.98 -6.02 -17.00
CA SER A 365 0.27 -6.67 -18.11
C SER A 365 1.22 -7.01 -19.25
N TYR A 366 1.97 -6.00 -19.71
CA TYR A 366 2.96 -6.16 -20.78
C TYR A 366 4.06 -7.16 -20.40
N VAL A 367 4.55 -7.12 -19.16
CA VAL A 367 5.54 -8.07 -18.67
C VAL A 367 4.99 -9.50 -18.69
N LEU A 368 3.75 -9.74 -18.25
CA LEU A 368 3.14 -11.07 -18.31
C LEU A 368 3.02 -11.58 -19.76
N ILE A 369 2.52 -10.74 -20.65
CA ILE A 369 2.36 -11.04 -22.08
C ILE A 369 3.71 -11.43 -22.70
N GLY A 370 4.73 -10.60 -22.49
CA GLY A 370 6.08 -10.89 -22.99
C GLY A 370 6.71 -12.14 -22.37
N ASN A 371 6.33 -12.50 -21.13
CA ASN A 371 6.79 -13.72 -20.49
C ASN A 371 6.14 -14.98 -21.09
N ILE A 372 4.86 -14.92 -21.44
CA ILE A 372 4.15 -16.02 -22.08
C ILE A 372 4.67 -16.27 -23.49
N TYR A 373 4.87 -15.22 -24.29
CA TYR A 373 5.50 -15.37 -25.61
C TYR A 373 6.90 -15.97 -25.51
N ALA A 374 7.71 -15.57 -24.54
CA ALA A 374 8.99 -16.24 -24.28
C ALA A 374 8.83 -17.72 -23.92
N SER A 375 7.84 -18.09 -23.10
CA SER A 375 7.60 -19.50 -22.76
C SER A 375 7.13 -20.34 -23.95
N MET A 376 6.52 -19.70 -24.96
CA MET A 376 6.16 -20.33 -26.24
C MET A 376 7.31 -20.31 -27.25
N GLY A 377 8.48 -19.74 -26.91
CA GLY A 377 9.61 -19.57 -27.82
C GLY A 377 9.44 -18.46 -28.86
N ASP A 378 8.37 -17.66 -28.79
CA ASP A 378 8.09 -16.57 -29.72
C ASP A 378 8.77 -15.25 -29.27
N TRP A 379 10.07 -15.18 -29.50
CA TRP A 379 10.89 -14.01 -29.18
C TRP A 379 10.50 -12.77 -30.00
N GLY A 380 9.93 -12.96 -31.21
CA GLY A 380 9.47 -11.88 -32.08
C GLY A 380 8.27 -11.14 -31.48
N LYS A 381 7.22 -11.86 -31.05
CA LYS A 381 6.08 -11.24 -30.36
C LYS A 381 6.51 -10.59 -29.04
N LYS A 382 7.45 -11.20 -28.30
CA LYS A 382 8.01 -10.58 -27.08
C LYS A 382 8.73 -9.25 -27.37
N ALA A 383 9.53 -9.17 -28.44
CA ALA A 383 10.19 -7.95 -28.85
C ALA A 383 9.17 -6.84 -29.17
N ARG A 384 8.11 -7.18 -29.93
CA ARG A 384 7.01 -6.25 -30.24
C ARG A 384 6.31 -5.70 -28.98
N VAL A 385 6.14 -6.53 -27.95
CA VAL A 385 5.58 -6.11 -26.66
C VAL A 385 6.50 -5.09 -25.98
N ARG A 386 7.82 -5.28 -26.02
CA ARG A 386 8.79 -4.31 -25.48
C ARG A 386 8.79 -2.99 -26.26
N GLU A 387 8.72 -3.05 -27.59
CA GLU A 387 8.59 -1.87 -28.45
C GLU A 387 7.30 -1.08 -28.14
N SER A 388 6.19 -1.79 -27.88
CA SER A 388 4.93 -1.18 -27.45
C SER A 388 5.04 -0.49 -26.09
N MET A 389 5.74 -1.10 -25.12
CA MET A 389 6.03 -0.45 -23.83
C MET A 389 6.85 0.82 -24.02
N ALA A 390 7.90 0.77 -24.85
CA ALA A 390 8.78 1.90 -25.12
C ALA A 390 8.05 3.06 -25.80
N SER A 391 7.22 2.79 -26.81
CA SER A 391 6.44 3.82 -27.52
C SER A 391 5.40 4.49 -26.63
N LYS A 392 4.82 3.74 -25.68
CA LYS A 392 3.88 4.26 -24.67
C LYS A 392 4.56 4.85 -23.42
N LYS A 393 5.91 4.89 -23.36
CA LYS A 393 6.70 5.34 -22.20
C LYS A 393 6.34 4.60 -20.89
N ILE A 394 5.98 3.33 -21.00
CA ILE A 394 5.64 2.47 -19.86
C ILE A 394 6.94 1.84 -19.34
N ASN A 395 7.35 2.25 -18.13
CA ASN A 395 8.51 1.68 -17.47
C ASN A 395 8.11 0.48 -16.59
N LYS A 396 8.94 -0.56 -16.59
CA LYS A 396 8.81 -1.68 -15.64
C LYS A 396 9.04 -1.14 -14.22
N LEU A 397 8.12 -1.45 -13.31
CA LEU A 397 8.32 -1.13 -11.89
C LEU A 397 9.54 -1.90 -11.36
N PRO A 398 10.55 -1.21 -10.79
CA PRO A 398 11.70 -1.88 -10.20
C PRO A 398 11.29 -2.69 -8.97
N GLY A 399 11.90 -3.86 -8.81
CA GLY A 399 11.70 -4.70 -7.63
C GLY A 399 12.68 -4.27 -6.53
N TYR A 400 12.17 -3.83 -5.41
CA TYR A 400 12.98 -3.50 -4.24
C TYR A 400 12.60 -4.36 -3.04
N SER A 401 13.54 -4.49 -2.12
CA SER A 401 13.37 -5.20 -0.86
C SER A 401 13.87 -4.34 0.27
N ARG A 402 13.12 -4.30 1.37
CA ARG A 402 13.43 -3.54 2.58
C ARG A 402 13.73 -4.47 3.74
N ILE A 403 14.65 -4.04 4.59
CA ILE A 403 14.99 -4.71 5.85
C ILE A 403 15.23 -3.64 6.91
N GLU A 404 14.72 -3.86 8.12
CA GLU A 404 15.00 -3.01 9.27
C GLU A 404 16.09 -3.66 10.12
N VAL A 405 17.17 -2.92 10.40
CA VAL A 405 18.25 -3.32 11.32
C VAL A 405 18.51 -2.15 12.26
N ASP A 406 18.53 -2.41 13.56
CA ASP A 406 18.74 -1.39 14.61
C ASP A 406 17.82 -0.15 14.50
N GLY A 407 16.61 -0.34 13.99
CA GLY A 407 15.62 0.73 13.80
C GLY A 407 15.85 1.61 12.56
N VAL A 408 16.83 1.26 11.72
CA VAL A 408 17.08 1.90 10.43
C VAL A 408 16.56 0.99 9.32
N ILE A 409 15.80 1.57 8.39
CA ILE A 409 15.25 0.86 7.24
C ILE A 409 16.22 0.99 6.07
N HIS A 410 16.69 -0.14 5.56
CA HIS A 410 17.54 -0.23 4.39
C HIS A 410 16.71 -0.75 3.21
N GLU A 411 16.73 -0.02 2.10
CA GLU A 411 16.07 -0.41 0.84
C GLU A 411 17.13 -0.77 -0.19
N PHE A 412 16.93 -1.91 -0.85
CA PHE A 412 17.81 -2.41 -1.91
C PHE A 412 17.00 -2.58 -3.19
N GLU A 413 17.51 -2.02 -4.29
CA GLU A 413 17.06 -2.34 -5.64
C GLU A 413 17.88 -3.48 -6.25
N THR A 414 17.40 -4.08 -7.34
CA THR A 414 18.16 -5.12 -8.06
C THR A 414 19.50 -4.56 -8.54
N GLY A 415 20.60 -5.20 -8.14
CA GLY A 415 21.96 -4.77 -8.51
C GLY A 415 22.42 -3.49 -7.81
N ASP A 416 21.78 -3.10 -6.71
CA ASP A 416 22.15 -1.90 -5.95
C ASP A 416 23.61 -1.94 -5.48
N SER A 417 24.31 -0.83 -5.70
CA SER A 417 25.70 -0.57 -5.28
C SER A 417 25.84 0.73 -4.48
N GLY A 418 24.74 1.46 -4.24
CA GLY A 418 24.71 2.72 -3.51
C GLY A 418 24.78 2.57 -1.99
N HIS A 419 24.56 1.36 -1.46
CA HIS A 419 24.62 1.11 -0.02
C HIS A 419 26.07 1.26 0.52
N PRO A 420 26.31 1.92 1.67
CA PRO A 420 27.67 2.11 2.21
C PRO A 420 28.46 0.82 2.46
N LYS A 421 27.75 -0.30 2.68
CA LYS A 421 28.33 -1.64 2.86
C LYS A 421 28.22 -2.54 1.61
N ALA A 422 27.96 -2.00 0.42
CA ALA A 422 27.69 -2.79 -0.79
C ALA A 422 28.74 -3.87 -1.06
N HIS A 423 30.04 -3.54 -0.97
CA HIS A 423 31.13 -4.50 -1.14
C HIS A 423 30.98 -5.74 -0.25
N LYS A 424 30.78 -5.52 1.06
CA LYS A 424 30.61 -6.61 2.04
C LYS A 424 29.36 -7.43 1.79
N ILE A 425 28.28 -6.79 1.34
CA ILE A 425 27.03 -7.48 0.97
C ILE A 425 27.28 -8.42 -0.21
N TYR A 426 27.98 -7.97 -1.24
CA TYR A 426 28.30 -8.81 -2.40
C TYR A 426 29.28 -9.95 -2.06
N GLU A 427 30.29 -9.70 -1.21
CA GLU A 427 31.14 -10.76 -0.67
C GLU A 427 30.31 -11.81 0.07
N LYS A 428 29.35 -11.36 0.90
CA LYS A 428 28.45 -12.27 1.62
C LYS A 428 27.56 -13.07 0.69
N ILE A 429 27.02 -12.45 -0.37
CA ILE A 429 26.25 -13.18 -1.39
C ILE A 429 27.12 -14.27 -2.01
N ASN A 430 28.36 -13.98 -2.39
CA ASN A 430 29.25 -14.99 -2.98
C ASN A 430 29.49 -16.17 -2.01
N GLU A 431 29.80 -15.89 -0.74
CA GLU A 431 29.92 -16.91 0.31
C GLU A 431 28.64 -17.75 0.45
N MET A 432 27.47 -17.09 0.48
CA MET A 432 26.17 -17.76 0.55
C MET A 432 26.02 -18.70 -0.66
N MET A 433 26.24 -18.21 -1.88
CA MET A 433 26.06 -19.02 -3.08
C MET A 433 26.97 -20.25 -3.11
N GLU A 434 28.21 -20.14 -2.65
CA GLU A 434 29.13 -21.28 -2.55
C GLU A 434 28.59 -22.34 -1.58
N LYS A 435 28.16 -21.93 -0.39
CA LYS A 435 27.57 -22.86 0.59
C LYS A 435 26.28 -23.50 0.09
N LEU A 436 25.43 -22.73 -0.57
CA LEU A 436 24.16 -23.24 -1.13
C LEU A 436 24.41 -24.29 -2.23
N LYS A 437 25.45 -24.11 -3.06
CA LYS A 437 25.83 -25.11 -4.08
C LYS A 437 26.22 -26.45 -3.45
N LEU A 438 26.89 -26.44 -2.29
CA LEU A 438 27.24 -27.66 -1.56
C LEU A 438 25.99 -28.42 -1.05
N GLU A 439 24.91 -27.70 -0.75
CA GLU A 439 23.60 -28.27 -0.40
C GLU A 439 22.73 -28.64 -1.63
N GLY A 440 23.30 -28.62 -2.84
CA GLY A 440 22.60 -29.00 -4.06
C GLY A 440 21.76 -27.88 -4.70
N TYR A 441 22.02 -26.61 -4.39
CA TYR A 441 21.37 -25.49 -5.07
C TYR A 441 21.80 -25.41 -6.55
N HIS A 442 20.81 -25.47 -7.44
CA HIS A 442 20.97 -25.25 -8.87
C HIS A 442 20.17 -24.00 -9.28
N PRO A 443 20.83 -22.93 -9.77
CA PRO A 443 20.14 -21.73 -10.22
C PRO A 443 19.13 -22.03 -11.33
N LYS A 444 17.89 -21.55 -11.18
CA LYS A 444 16.85 -21.73 -12.21
C LYS A 444 16.97 -20.66 -13.29
N ALA A 445 17.90 -20.83 -14.23
CA ALA A 445 18.10 -19.90 -15.35
C ALA A 445 16.81 -19.69 -16.18
N SER A 446 15.91 -20.67 -16.22
CA SER A 446 14.59 -20.60 -16.86
C SER A 446 13.71 -19.44 -16.34
N GLU A 447 13.92 -18.99 -15.10
CA GLU A 447 13.17 -17.87 -14.52
C GLU A 447 13.57 -16.52 -15.13
N VAL A 448 14.78 -16.43 -15.71
CA VAL A 448 15.23 -15.23 -16.41
C VAL A 448 14.81 -15.35 -17.88
N LEU A 449 13.63 -14.83 -18.17
CA LEU A 449 13.06 -14.80 -19.52
C LEU A 449 13.69 -13.70 -20.39
N LEU A 450 15.02 -13.67 -20.45
CA LEU A 450 15.80 -12.82 -21.33
C LEU A 450 16.49 -13.69 -22.38
N ASP A 451 16.55 -13.20 -23.62
CA ASP A 451 17.30 -13.86 -24.68
C ASP A 451 18.80 -13.57 -24.48
N MET A 452 19.44 -14.43 -23.70
CA MET A 452 20.86 -14.37 -23.37
C MET A 452 21.35 -15.74 -22.91
N GLU A 453 22.66 -15.92 -22.91
CA GLU A 453 23.32 -17.12 -22.38
C GLU A 453 22.96 -17.38 -20.91
N ASP A 454 22.82 -18.66 -20.55
CA ASP A 454 22.38 -19.06 -19.22
C ASP A 454 23.33 -18.59 -18.10
N ASN A 455 24.63 -18.48 -18.38
CA ASN A 455 25.59 -17.92 -17.41
C ASN A 455 25.27 -16.46 -17.03
N LYS A 456 24.81 -15.64 -17.98
CA LYS A 456 24.39 -14.25 -17.73
C LYS A 456 23.04 -14.20 -17.00
N LYS A 457 22.14 -15.14 -17.28
CA LYS A 457 20.88 -15.30 -16.53
C LYS A 457 21.13 -15.62 -15.05
N VAL A 458 22.03 -16.57 -14.78
CA VAL A 458 22.41 -16.95 -13.41
C VAL A 458 23.00 -15.76 -12.66
N LEU A 459 23.83 -14.94 -13.33
CA LEU A 459 24.37 -13.72 -12.73
C LEU A 459 23.25 -12.77 -12.28
N GLN A 460 22.24 -12.53 -13.12
CA GLN A 460 21.10 -11.66 -12.77
C GLN A 460 20.34 -12.13 -11.53
N LEU A 461 20.20 -13.45 -11.34
CA LEU A 461 19.55 -14.01 -10.14
C LEU A 461 20.30 -13.64 -8.85
N HIS A 462 21.64 -13.55 -8.88
CA HIS A 462 22.44 -13.16 -7.72
C HIS A 462 22.19 -11.73 -7.27
N HIS A 463 21.78 -10.85 -8.18
CA HIS A 463 21.57 -9.42 -7.92
C HIS A 463 20.14 -9.07 -7.51
N HIS A 464 19.26 -10.06 -7.26
CA HIS A 464 17.91 -9.80 -6.79
C HIS A 464 17.91 -9.08 -5.44
N SER A 465 17.01 -8.10 -5.27
CA SER A 465 16.97 -7.25 -4.08
C SER A 465 16.73 -8.01 -2.78
N GLU A 466 16.01 -9.14 -2.81
CA GLU A 466 15.79 -9.98 -1.63
C GLU A 466 17.09 -10.58 -1.12
N ARG A 467 18.00 -10.95 -2.03
CA ARG A 467 19.29 -11.55 -1.68
C ARG A 467 20.21 -10.51 -1.06
N LEU A 468 20.21 -9.28 -1.59
CA LEU A 468 20.92 -8.15 -1.00
C LEU A 468 20.42 -7.88 0.42
N ALA A 469 19.09 -7.83 0.61
CA ALA A 469 18.48 -7.61 1.92
C ALA A 469 18.81 -8.71 2.93
N VAL A 470 18.72 -9.99 2.53
CA VAL A 470 19.05 -11.12 3.43
C VAL A 470 20.54 -11.21 3.71
N ALA A 471 21.41 -11.00 2.73
CA ALA A 471 22.85 -10.96 2.94
C ALA A 471 23.24 -9.83 3.90
N PHE A 472 22.64 -8.64 3.74
CA PHE A 472 22.82 -7.55 4.68
C PHE A 472 22.31 -7.90 6.09
N GLY A 473 21.15 -8.55 6.18
CA GLY A 473 20.60 -9.08 7.43
C GLY A 473 21.58 -10.03 8.12
N LEU A 474 22.09 -11.04 7.42
CA LEU A 474 23.08 -11.99 7.94
C LEU A 474 24.38 -11.34 8.41
N LEU A 475 24.79 -10.22 7.81
CA LEU A 475 25.99 -9.48 8.21
C LEU A 475 25.77 -8.58 9.43
N SER A 476 24.54 -8.12 9.64
CA SER A 476 24.25 -7.00 10.54
C SER A 476 23.42 -7.40 11.76
N THR A 477 23.04 -8.67 11.89
CA THR A 477 22.23 -9.19 13.01
C THR A 477 22.93 -10.39 13.66
N ASN A 478 22.69 -10.61 14.96
CA ASN A 478 23.36 -11.68 15.71
C ASN A 478 22.80 -13.06 15.32
N PRO A 479 23.58 -14.16 15.36
CA PRO A 479 23.06 -15.52 15.15
C PRO A 479 21.81 -15.82 16.00
N GLY A 480 20.85 -16.60 15.48
CA GLY A 480 19.53 -16.84 16.08
C GLY A 480 18.45 -15.75 15.90
N GLU A 481 18.79 -14.46 15.82
CA GLU A 481 17.84 -13.38 15.45
C GLU A 481 17.09 -13.61 14.12
N LYS A 482 15.81 -13.22 14.10
CA LYS A 482 14.94 -13.36 12.92
C LYS A 482 15.21 -12.25 11.91
N ILE A 483 15.28 -12.60 10.63
CA ILE A 483 15.42 -11.64 9.53
C ILE A 483 14.05 -11.41 8.89
N LEU A 484 13.59 -10.15 8.85
CA LEU A 484 12.36 -9.75 8.16
C LEU A 484 12.71 -8.94 6.91
N VAL A 485 12.23 -9.38 5.75
CA VAL A 485 12.35 -8.67 4.48
C VAL A 485 10.95 -8.36 3.93
N VAL A 486 10.72 -7.12 3.50
CA VAL A 486 9.48 -6.72 2.81
C VAL A 486 9.80 -6.40 1.36
N LYS A 487 9.08 -7.03 0.43
CA LYS A 487 9.25 -6.87 -1.02
C LYS A 487 7.99 -6.29 -1.66
N ASN A 488 8.16 -5.39 -2.62
CA ASN A 488 7.04 -4.77 -3.34
C ASN A 488 6.41 -5.64 -4.45
N LEU A 489 7.14 -6.66 -4.92
CA LEU A 489 6.69 -7.62 -5.93
C LEU A 489 6.54 -9.02 -5.31
N ARG A 490 5.86 -9.92 -6.01
CA ARG A 490 5.82 -11.36 -5.66
C ARG A 490 7.24 -11.93 -5.73
N SER A 491 7.60 -12.81 -4.80
CA SER A 491 8.89 -13.51 -4.84
C SER A 491 9.00 -14.36 -6.11
N CYS A 492 10.21 -14.54 -6.66
CA CYS A 492 10.41 -15.54 -7.72
C CYS A 492 10.72 -16.92 -7.13
N GLU A 493 10.51 -17.98 -7.91
CA GLU A 493 10.69 -19.36 -7.45
C GLU A 493 12.12 -19.65 -7.01
N ASP A 494 13.08 -19.08 -7.72
CA ASP A 494 14.50 -19.20 -7.42
C ASP A 494 14.87 -18.51 -6.09
N CYS A 495 14.42 -17.27 -5.86
CA CYS A 495 14.64 -16.60 -4.56
C CYS A 495 13.94 -17.34 -3.42
N HIS A 496 12.74 -17.85 -3.63
CA HIS A 496 12.03 -18.66 -2.64
C HIS A 496 12.84 -19.92 -2.27
N THR A 497 13.42 -20.60 -3.26
CA THR A 497 14.30 -21.77 -3.06
C THR A 497 15.57 -21.39 -2.29
N VAL A 498 16.20 -20.26 -2.66
CA VAL A 498 17.37 -19.74 -1.94
C VAL A 498 17.03 -19.44 -0.49
N MET A 499 15.92 -18.77 -0.19
CA MET A 499 15.57 -18.44 1.20
C MET A 499 15.36 -19.68 2.07
N LYS A 500 14.76 -20.75 1.52
CA LYS A 500 14.70 -22.05 2.21
C LYS A 500 16.10 -22.53 2.56
N LEU A 501 16.98 -22.65 1.58
CA LEU A 501 18.32 -23.19 1.80
C LEU A 501 19.16 -22.30 2.72
N VAL A 502 19.05 -20.97 2.62
CA VAL A 502 19.72 -20.05 3.55
C VAL A 502 19.22 -20.27 4.98
N SER A 503 17.90 -20.44 5.18
CA SER A 503 17.35 -20.71 6.53
C SER A 503 17.93 -21.99 7.16
N LYS A 504 18.24 -23.01 6.35
CA LYS A 504 18.89 -24.26 6.78
C LYS A 504 20.39 -24.07 7.04
N VAL A 505 21.13 -23.53 6.07
CA VAL A 505 22.60 -23.43 6.09
C VAL A 505 23.10 -22.50 7.20
N TYR A 506 22.37 -21.41 7.45
CA TYR A 506 22.78 -20.40 8.42
C TYR A 506 22.07 -20.55 9.77
N ASP A 507 21.16 -21.53 9.90
CA ASP A 507 20.29 -21.70 11.07
C ASP A 507 19.57 -20.40 11.45
N ARG A 508 18.79 -19.88 10.48
CA ARG A 508 18.10 -18.58 10.59
C ARG A 508 16.64 -18.70 10.24
N GLU A 509 15.77 -18.18 11.11
CA GLU A 509 14.40 -17.86 10.71
C GLU A 509 14.41 -16.62 9.81
N ILE A 510 13.96 -16.81 8.57
CA ILE A 510 13.83 -15.74 7.59
C ILE A 510 12.35 -15.59 7.28
N THR A 511 11.83 -14.38 7.37
CA THR A 511 10.46 -14.05 6.96
C THR A 511 10.52 -13.07 5.82
N VAL A 512 9.91 -13.43 4.69
CA VAL A 512 9.77 -12.54 3.53
C VAL A 512 8.30 -12.24 3.35
N ARG A 513 7.91 -10.98 3.50
CA ARG A 513 6.60 -10.48 3.09
C ARG A 513 6.69 -10.03 1.64
N ASP A 514 5.98 -10.69 0.76
CA ASP A 514 5.78 -10.22 -0.60
C ASP A 514 4.44 -9.47 -0.72
N ARG A 515 4.06 -9.11 -1.95
CA ARG A 515 2.79 -8.40 -2.21
C ARG A 515 1.53 -9.21 -1.84
N ILE A 516 1.63 -10.54 -1.71
CA ILE A 516 0.51 -11.47 -1.54
C ILE A 516 0.44 -12.00 -0.11
N ARG A 517 1.57 -12.42 0.47
CA ARG A 517 1.63 -13.12 1.75
C ARG A 517 3.00 -13.01 2.42
N PHE A 518 3.07 -13.55 3.64
CA PHE A 518 4.32 -13.89 4.30
C PHE A 518 4.75 -15.32 3.95
N HIS A 519 6.05 -15.45 3.73
CA HIS A 519 6.77 -16.70 3.63
C HIS A 519 7.67 -16.81 4.86
N HIS A 520 7.42 -17.80 5.69
CA HIS A 520 8.26 -18.09 6.87
C HIS A 520 9.17 -19.27 6.53
N PHE A 521 10.46 -18.98 6.37
CA PHE A 521 11.50 -19.95 6.07
C PHE A 521 12.19 -20.37 7.36
N VAL A 522 12.08 -21.66 7.66
CA VAL A 522 12.68 -22.29 8.84
C VAL A 522 13.25 -23.63 8.42
N ASN A 523 14.54 -23.84 8.68
CA ASN A 523 15.24 -25.11 8.47
C ASN A 523 14.96 -25.75 7.09
N GLY A 524 15.07 -24.98 6.01
CA GLY A 524 14.90 -25.51 4.64
C GLY A 524 13.45 -25.62 4.16
N SER A 525 12.47 -25.29 5.00
CA SER A 525 11.05 -25.35 4.68
C SER A 525 10.42 -23.96 4.67
N CYS A 526 9.32 -23.79 3.93
CA CYS A 526 8.52 -22.56 3.93
C CYS A 526 7.09 -22.84 4.41
N SER A 527 6.50 -21.91 5.18
CA SER A 527 5.10 -21.99 5.63
C SER A 527 4.07 -22.13 4.51
N CYS A 528 4.41 -21.75 3.27
CA CYS A 528 3.51 -21.89 2.13
C CYS A 528 3.44 -23.31 1.55
N ARG A 529 4.35 -24.23 1.95
CA ARG A 529 4.45 -25.59 1.40
C ARG A 529 4.53 -25.65 -0.13
N ASP A 530 5.18 -24.65 -0.74
CA ASP A 530 5.29 -24.46 -2.19
C ASP A 530 3.96 -24.22 -2.92
N PHE A 531 2.90 -23.88 -2.17
CA PHE A 531 1.61 -23.45 -2.69
C PHE A 531 1.44 -21.93 -2.46
N TRP A 532 1.91 -21.10 -3.41
CA TRP A 532 1.91 -19.64 -3.29
C TRP A 532 1.88 -18.90 -4.62
#